data_AF-A0A926HIE7-F1
#
_entry.id   AF-A0A926HIE7-F1
#
_cell.length_a   1.000
_cell.length_b   1.000
_cell.length_c   1.000
_cell.angle_alpha   90.00
_cell.angle_beta   90.00
_cell.angle_gamma   90.00
#
_symmetry.space_group_name_H-M   'P 1'
#
loop_
_entity.id
_entity.type
_entity.pdbx_description
1 polymer ?
#
loop_
_entity_poly.entity_id
_entity_poly.type
_entity_poly.pdbx_seq_one_letter_code
_entity_poly.pdbx_strand_id
1 'polypeptide(L)'
;FEIDNFFWLHRLYDEFKDWRDAGGSAVEVHIYGSEALLDQPDQNLLILAINDLQTAFPELKGHFVHGVVRRNSRTHTQFRVPTAASLHVVTPWQGIYACGDWIGADTPAFWMERATTTGLMAANEVLKTLNLPINPILKPKPPELLVRLLTVLVRGIRLLLRPVIAGLRGLRRQNRQA
;
A
#
# COMPACT_ATOMS: atom_id res chain seq x y z
N PHE A 1 17.53 5.68 -2.52
CA PHE A 1 16.24 5.22 -3.03
C PHE A 1 15.15 5.65 -2.09
N GLU A 2 14.70 6.89 -2.29
CA GLU A 2 13.48 7.50 -1.75
C GLU A 2 12.30 7.28 -2.71
N ILE A 3 12.56 7.08 -4.01
CA ILE A 3 11.53 6.64 -4.95
C ILE A 3 11.09 5.22 -4.61
N ASP A 4 9.77 5.03 -4.51
CA ASP A 4 9.12 3.74 -4.28
C ASP A 4 8.73 3.05 -5.61
N ASN A 5 8.23 3.81 -6.59
CA ASN A 5 7.82 3.30 -7.90
C ASN A 5 8.16 4.27 -9.03
N PHE A 6 8.28 3.75 -10.25
CA PHE A 6 8.41 4.55 -11.47
C PHE A 6 7.57 3.98 -12.62
N PHE A 7 7.17 4.85 -13.55
CA PHE A 7 6.42 4.49 -14.76
C PHE A 7 7.00 5.21 -15.96
N TRP A 8 7.31 4.45 -17.03
CA TRP A 8 7.69 5.01 -18.33
C TRP A 8 6.45 5.51 -19.07
N LEU A 9 6.00 6.72 -18.78
CA LEU A 9 4.76 7.28 -19.31
C LEU A 9 4.68 7.22 -20.85
N HIS A 10 5.79 7.51 -21.53
CA HIS A 10 5.89 7.45 -23.00
C HIS A 10 5.69 6.06 -23.63
N ARG A 11 5.70 4.99 -22.81
CA ARG A 11 5.39 3.61 -23.22
C ARG A 11 3.96 3.19 -22.88
N LEU A 12 3.30 3.91 -21.99
CA LEU A 12 1.97 3.58 -21.45
C LEU A 12 0.87 4.46 -22.04
N TYR A 13 1.18 5.71 -22.38
CA TYR A 13 0.21 6.74 -22.70
C TYR A 13 0.60 7.49 -23.97
N ASP A 14 -0.38 7.69 -24.87
CA ASP A 14 -0.19 8.36 -26.16
C ASP A 14 0.10 9.86 -26.01
N GLU A 15 -0.32 10.47 -24.91
CA GLU A 15 -0.04 11.87 -24.56
C GLU A 15 1.46 12.16 -24.43
N PHE A 16 2.28 11.12 -24.22
CA PHE A 16 3.74 11.23 -24.10
C PHE A 16 4.48 10.66 -25.32
N LYS A 17 3.77 10.37 -26.42
CA LYS A 17 4.37 9.79 -27.63
C LYS A 17 5.46 10.67 -28.24
N ASP A 18 5.29 11.98 -28.19
CA ASP A 18 6.24 12.92 -28.82
C ASP A 18 7.62 12.82 -28.16
N TRP A 19 7.68 12.54 -26.85
CA TRP A 19 8.93 12.25 -26.16
C TRP A 19 9.61 11.00 -26.69
N ARG A 20 8.85 9.91 -26.90
CA ARG A 20 9.37 8.66 -27.46
C ARG A 20 9.87 8.87 -28.89
N ASP A 21 9.08 9.56 -29.71
CA ASP A 21 9.38 9.74 -31.13
C ASP A 21 10.58 10.67 -31.36
N ALA A 22 10.83 11.60 -30.42
CA ALA A 22 12.07 12.39 -30.34
C ALA A 22 13.27 11.61 -29.76
N GLY A 23 13.13 10.32 -29.46
CA GLY A 23 14.16 9.49 -28.84
C GLY A 23 14.39 9.75 -27.33
N GLY A 24 13.50 10.51 -26.70
CA GLY A 24 13.51 10.82 -25.28
C GLY A 24 12.61 9.90 -24.43
N SER A 25 12.39 10.30 -23.18
CA SER A 25 11.56 9.54 -22.24
C SER A 25 10.82 10.49 -21.28
N ALA A 26 9.55 10.20 -21.05
CA ALA A 26 8.78 10.74 -19.94
C ALA A 26 8.66 9.68 -18.84
N VAL A 27 8.96 10.05 -17.59
CA VAL A 27 8.97 9.16 -16.42
C VAL A 27 8.18 9.81 -15.29
N GLU A 28 7.21 9.08 -14.74
CA GLU A 28 6.57 9.40 -13.47
C GLU A 28 7.25 8.61 -12.36
N VAL A 29 7.46 9.25 -11.21
CA VAL A 29 8.04 8.62 -10.03
C VAL A 29 7.23 8.98 -8.80
N HIS A 30 7.10 8.04 -7.88
CA HIS A 30 6.38 8.24 -6.63
C HIS A 30 7.32 8.20 -5.43
N ILE A 31 7.22 9.20 -4.57
CA ILE A 31 7.93 9.26 -3.28
C ILE A 31 6.87 9.12 -2.18
N TYR A 32 7.01 8.09 -1.36
CA TYR A 32 6.24 7.91 -0.14
C TYR A 32 7.21 7.90 1.03
N GLY A 33 6.94 8.67 2.09
CA GLY A 33 7.87 8.73 3.21
C GLY A 33 7.37 9.53 4.39
N SER A 34 8.33 9.90 5.25
CA SER A 34 8.06 10.69 6.44
C SER A 34 7.62 12.11 6.08
N GLU A 35 6.93 12.79 7.01
CA GLU A 35 6.58 14.20 6.82
C GLU A 35 7.82 15.07 6.61
N ALA A 36 8.92 14.79 7.32
CA ALA A 36 10.18 15.51 7.16
C ALA A 36 10.76 15.36 5.73
N LEU A 37 10.62 14.20 5.10
CA LEU A 37 11.01 14.01 3.70
C LEU A 37 10.06 14.77 2.78
N LEU A 38 8.75 14.56 2.95
CA LEU A 38 7.74 15.13 2.07
C LEU A 38 7.65 16.65 2.18
N ASP A 39 8.07 17.26 3.29
CA ASP A 39 8.07 18.72 3.51
C ASP A 39 9.32 19.44 2.98
N GLN A 40 10.27 18.71 2.40
CA GLN A 40 11.39 19.34 1.71
C GLN A 40 10.90 20.16 0.50
N PRO A 41 11.59 21.23 0.09
CA PRO A 41 11.28 21.95 -1.13
C PRO A 41 11.27 21.04 -2.37
N ASP A 42 10.42 21.36 -3.36
CA ASP A 42 10.27 20.53 -4.58
C ASP A 42 11.59 20.31 -5.33
N GLN A 43 12.49 21.28 -5.32
CA GLN A 43 13.83 21.15 -5.92
C GLN A 43 14.64 20.02 -5.28
N ASN A 44 14.56 19.86 -3.95
CA ASN A 44 15.26 18.78 -3.26
C ASN A 44 14.64 17.41 -3.62
N LEU A 45 13.31 17.34 -3.67
CA LEU A 45 12.60 16.12 -4.08
C LEU A 45 12.94 15.72 -5.52
N LEU A 46 13.04 16.70 -6.44
CA LEU A 46 13.48 16.45 -7.81
C LEU A 46 14.93 15.94 -7.86
N ILE A 47 15.86 16.55 -7.12
CA ILE A 47 17.26 16.11 -7.07
C ILE A 47 17.35 14.67 -6.56
N LEU A 48 16.64 14.34 -5.48
CA LEU A 48 16.57 12.98 -4.95
C LEU A 48 16.02 12.00 -5.99
N ALA A 49 14.90 12.36 -6.63
CA ALA A 49 14.26 11.54 -7.64
C ALA A 49 15.16 11.29 -8.86
N ILE A 50 15.79 12.34 -9.39
CA ILE A 50 16.69 12.25 -10.56
C ILE A 50 17.91 11.40 -10.21
N ASN A 51 18.50 11.59 -9.04
CA ASN A 51 19.65 10.81 -8.59
C ASN A 51 19.31 9.32 -8.46
N ASP A 52 18.18 8.98 -7.85
CA ASP A 52 17.72 7.60 -7.74
C ASP A 52 17.45 6.99 -9.12
N LEU A 53 16.77 7.73 -10.01
CA LEU A 53 16.49 7.26 -11.37
C LEU A 53 17.77 7.04 -12.18
N GLN A 54 18.73 7.97 -12.13
CA GLN A 54 20.03 7.85 -12.80
C GLN A 54 20.95 6.81 -12.16
N THR A 55 20.70 6.44 -10.89
CA THR A 55 21.40 5.32 -10.26
C THR A 55 20.86 3.99 -10.79
N ALA A 56 19.54 3.89 -10.99
CA ALA A 56 18.91 2.71 -11.58
C ALA A 56 19.15 2.60 -13.09
N PHE A 57 19.19 3.73 -13.81
CA PHE A 57 19.36 3.83 -15.26
C PHE A 57 20.50 4.82 -15.58
N PRO A 58 21.78 4.37 -15.49
CA PRO A 58 22.95 5.22 -15.68
C PRO A 58 23.01 5.95 -17.04
N GLU A 59 22.39 5.39 -18.08
CA GLU A 59 22.26 5.98 -19.41
C GLU A 59 21.49 7.31 -19.42
N LEU A 60 20.73 7.63 -18.37
CA LEU A 60 20.01 8.91 -18.25
C LEU A 60 20.85 10.05 -17.66
N LYS A 61 22.09 9.78 -17.25
CA LYS A 61 22.96 10.80 -16.66
C LYS A 61 23.26 11.92 -17.66
N GLY A 62 23.06 13.16 -17.24
CA GLY A 62 23.24 14.34 -18.11
C GLY A 62 22.11 14.59 -19.10
N HIS A 63 21.05 13.78 -19.11
CA HIS A 63 19.92 13.89 -20.03
C HIS A 63 18.63 14.41 -19.37
N PHE A 64 18.73 14.97 -18.16
CA PHE A 64 17.59 15.60 -17.50
C PHE A 64 17.22 16.92 -18.21
N VAL A 65 15.99 17.00 -18.70
CA VAL A 65 15.48 18.20 -19.40
C VAL A 65 14.58 19.02 -18.49
N HIS A 66 13.60 18.37 -17.85
CA HIS A 66 12.59 19.04 -17.05
C HIS A 66 11.93 18.07 -16.07
N GLY A 67 11.45 18.59 -14.94
CA GLY A 67 10.74 17.83 -13.92
C GLY A 67 9.84 18.73 -13.09
N VAL A 68 8.70 18.19 -12.67
CA VAL A 68 7.72 18.87 -11.82
C VAL A 68 7.33 17.96 -10.66
N VAL A 69 7.05 18.56 -9.51
CA VAL A 69 6.54 17.84 -8.34
C VAL A 69 5.07 18.14 -8.20
N ARG A 70 4.26 17.08 -8.13
CA ARG A 70 2.85 17.16 -7.73
C ARG A 70 2.71 16.61 -6.33
N ARG A 71 2.22 17.42 -5.41
CA ARG A 71 1.92 17.00 -4.03
C ARG A 71 0.46 16.61 -3.91
N ASN A 72 0.21 15.37 -3.49
CA ASN A 72 -1.12 14.95 -3.11
C ASN A 72 -1.42 15.40 -1.67
N SER A 73 -2.69 15.68 -1.37
CA SER A 73 -3.13 15.94 0.00
C SER A 73 -2.74 14.79 0.92
N ARG A 74 -2.47 15.08 2.20
CA ARG A 74 -2.08 14.09 3.22
C ARG A 74 -3.27 13.23 3.67
N THR A 75 -3.89 12.53 2.72
CA THR A 75 -5.05 11.66 2.94
C THR A 75 -4.66 10.19 3.01
N HIS A 76 -3.36 9.88 2.94
CA HIS A 76 -2.90 8.50 3.05
C HIS A 76 -3.15 7.96 4.46
N THR A 77 -3.82 6.84 4.53
CA THR A 77 -4.39 6.34 5.77
C THR A 77 -3.45 5.32 6.39
N GLN A 78 -3.22 5.40 7.70
CA GLN A 78 -2.45 4.36 8.38
C GLN A 78 -3.25 3.05 8.41
N PHE A 79 -2.64 1.96 7.94
CA PHE A 79 -3.23 0.63 8.02
C PHE A 79 -3.31 0.16 9.46
N ARG A 80 -4.48 0.32 10.08
CA ARG A 80 -4.80 -0.30 11.36
C ARG A 80 -5.42 -1.65 11.11
N VAL A 81 -4.95 -2.67 11.82
CA VAL A 81 -5.59 -3.98 11.83
C VAL A 81 -6.95 -3.81 12.52
N PRO A 82 -8.09 -4.08 11.84
CA PRO A 82 -9.40 -3.94 12.47
C PRO A 82 -9.53 -4.87 13.68
N THR A 83 -10.21 -4.40 14.71
CA THR A 83 -10.52 -5.18 15.92
C THR A 83 -12.02 -5.43 16.01
N ALA A 84 -12.46 -6.16 17.04
CA ALA A 84 -13.88 -6.32 17.32
C ALA A 84 -14.60 -4.96 17.56
N ALA A 85 -13.88 -3.93 18.00
CA ALA A 85 -14.43 -2.59 18.23
C ALA A 85 -14.41 -1.69 16.97
N SER A 86 -13.79 -2.13 15.87
CA SER A 86 -13.85 -1.40 14.61
C SER A 86 -15.26 -1.42 14.01
N LEU A 87 -15.56 -0.49 13.11
CA LEU A 87 -16.75 -0.59 12.27
C LEU A 87 -16.58 -1.78 11.31
N HIS A 88 -17.60 -2.60 11.13
CA HIS A 88 -17.63 -3.73 10.19
C HIS A 88 -18.76 -3.56 9.19
N VAL A 89 -18.81 -4.41 8.16
CA VAL A 89 -19.85 -4.37 7.12
C VAL A 89 -21.26 -4.32 7.73
N VAL A 90 -21.54 -5.24 8.65
CA VAL A 90 -22.78 -5.21 9.44
C VAL A 90 -22.58 -4.26 10.61
N THR A 91 -23.37 -3.19 10.63
CA THR A 91 -23.32 -2.19 11.71
C THR A 91 -24.35 -2.49 12.79
N PRO A 92 -24.23 -1.88 13.98
CA PRO A 92 -25.26 -1.98 15.02
C PRO A 92 -26.58 -1.26 14.68
N TRP A 93 -26.59 -0.39 13.67
CA TRP A 93 -27.76 0.41 13.30
C TRP A 93 -28.59 -0.32 12.24
N GLN A 94 -29.89 -0.45 12.51
CA GLN A 94 -30.80 -1.16 11.63
C GLN A 94 -30.87 -0.53 10.23
N GLY A 95 -30.71 -1.35 9.19
CA GLY A 95 -30.75 -0.91 7.80
C GLY A 95 -29.53 -0.11 7.34
N ILE A 96 -28.50 0.02 8.17
CA ILE A 96 -27.26 0.73 7.83
C ILE A 96 -26.12 -0.29 7.73
N TYR A 97 -25.45 -0.29 6.59
CA TYR A 97 -24.29 -1.15 6.33
C TYR A 97 -23.10 -0.27 5.95
N ALA A 98 -21.90 -0.70 6.33
CA ALA A 98 -20.68 0.05 6.07
C ALA A 98 -19.82 -0.63 4.99
N CYS A 99 -19.08 0.16 4.24
CA CYS A 99 -18.11 -0.30 3.27
C CYS A 99 -16.92 0.67 3.19
N GLY A 100 -15.90 0.32 2.41
CA GLY A 100 -14.67 1.09 2.25
C GLY A 100 -13.47 0.47 2.94
N ASP A 101 -12.34 1.13 2.84
CA ASP A 101 -11.06 0.53 3.25
C ASP A 101 -10.85 0.47 4.76
N TRP A 102 -11.59 1.29 5.51
CA TRP A 102 -11.39 1.51 6.94
C TRP A 102 -12.19 0.58 7.85
N ILE A 103 -13.02 -0.27 7.27
CA ILE A 103 -13.85 -1.19 8.04
C ILE A 103 -13.17 -2.56 8.21
N GLY A 104 -13.55 -3.26 9.28
CA GLY A 104 -13.28 -4.67 9.44
C GLY A 104 -14.07 -5.50 8.43
N ALA A 105 -13.34 -6.36 7.71
CA ALA A 105 -13.89 -7.30 6.75
C ALA A 105 -12.91 -8.45 6.54
N ASP A 106 -13.44 -9.67 6.42
CA ASP A 106 -12.67 -10.90 6.13
C ASP A 106 -12.29 -10.98 4.65
N THR A 107 -11.45 -10.04 4.22
CA THR A 107 -10.83 -10.01 2.90
C THR A 107 -9.37 -9.58 3.03
N PRO A 108 -8.44 -10.27 2.34
CA PRO A 108 -7.05 -9.87 2.28
C PRO A 108 -6.80 -8.71 1.30
N ALA A 109 -7.85 -8.21 0.63
CA ALA A 109 -7.76 -7.09 -0.30
C ALA A 109 -7.32 -5.79 0.40
N PHE A 110 -6.62 -4.95 -0.38
CA PHE A 110 -6.24 -3.58 -0.03
C PHE A 110 -6.71 -2.58 -1.08
N TRP A 111 -6.77 -1.30 -0.68
CA TRP A 111 -7.07 -0.16 -1.56
C TRP A 111 -8.35 -0.36 -2.37
N MET A 112 -8.34 0.02 -3.66
CA MET A 112 -9.52 -0.03 -4.55
C MET A 112 -10.22 -1.39 -4.55
N GLU A 113 -9.49 -2.49 -4.49
CA GLU A 113 -10.07 -3.84 -4.42
C GLU A 113 -10.83 -4.05 -3.11
N ARG A 114 -10.30 -3.55 -1.99
CA ARG A 114 -10.97 -3.62 -0.68
C ARG A 114 -12.22 -2.75 -0.66
N ALA A 115 -12.15 -1.52 -1.15
CA ALA A 115 -13.29 -0.62 -1.25
C ALA A 115 -14.42 -1.26 -2.08
N THR A 116 -14.07 -1.87 -3.21
CA THR A 116 -15.02 -2.56 -4.09
C THR A 116 -15.59 -3.82 -3.43
N THR A 117 -14.72 -4.67 -2.88
CA THR A 117 -15.11 -5.92 -2.21
C THR A 117 -16.06 -5.65 -1.04
N THR A 118 -15.71 -4.70 -0.18
CA THR A 118 -16.55 -4.35 0.98
C THR A 118 -17.85 -3.65 0.56
N GLY A 119 -17.83 -2.87 -0.53
CA GLY A 119 -19.05 -2.33 -1.15
C GLY A 119 -20.00 -3.43 -1.58
N LEU A 120 -19.48 -4.47 -2.25
CA LEU A 120 -20.27 -5.64 -2.64
C LEU A 120 -20.80 -6.41 -1.43
N MET A 121 -19.99 -6.55 -0.37
CA MET A 121 -20.41 -7.16 0.89
C MET A 121 -21.58 -6.39 1.53
N ALA A 122 -21.48 -5.06 1.62
CA ALA A 122 -22.55 -4.22 2.17
C ALA A 122 -23.83 -4.29 1.31
N ALA A 123 -23.69 -4.24 -0.01
CA ALA A 123 -24.82 -4.40 -0.93
C ALA A 123 -25.51 -5.76 -0.76
N ASN A 124 -24.74 -6.84 -0.57
CA ASN A 124 -25.31 -8.15 -0.30
C ASN A 124 -26.10 -8.19 1.01
N GLU A 125 -25.68 -7.49 2.07
CA GLU A 125 -26.46 -7.39 3.30
C GLU A 125 -27.79 -6.65 3.08
N VAL A 126 -27.79 -5.59 2.25
CA VAL A 126 -29.04 -4.93 1.83
C VAL A 126 -29.95 -5.90 1.08
N LEU A 127 -29.42 -6.62 0.08
CA LEU A 127 -30.19 -7.60 -0.70
C LEU A 127 -30.80 -8.71 0.16
N LYS A 128 -30.06 -9.18 1.19
CA LYS A 128 -30.59 -10.16 2.17
C LYS A 128 -31.82 -9.63 2.90
N THR A 129 -31.84 -8.37 3.33
CA THR A 129 -33.01 -7.79 4.01
C THR A 129 -34.25 -7.71 3.11
N LEU A 130 -34.02 -7.61 1.80
CA LEU A 130 -35.07 -7.60 0.78
C LEU A 130 -35.43 -9.01 0.25
N ASN A 131 -34.83 -10.07 0.80
CA ASN A 131 -34.96 -11.45 0.32
C ASN A 131 -34.60 -11.62 -1.17
N LEU A 132 -33.60 -10.87 -1.65
CA LEU A 132 -33.11 -10.93 -3.02
C LEU A 132 -31.82 -11.77 -3.14
N PRO A 133 -31.53 -12.32 -4.34
CA PRO A 133 -30.27 -13.04 -4.59
C PRO A 133 -29.05 -12.15 -4.33
N ILE A 134 -28.00 -12.72 -3.74
CA ILE A 134 -26.73 -12.03 -3.46
C ILE A 134 -25.66 -12.37 -4.49
N ASN A 135 -24.67 -11.50 -4.62
CA ASN A 135 -23.51 -11.73 -5.48
C ASN A 135 -22.38 -12.43 -4.71
N PRO A 136 -21.65 -13.38 -5.32
CA PRO A 136 -20.55 -14.06 -4.64
C PRO A 136 -19.40 -13.08 -4.37
N ILE A 137 -18.83 -13.16 -3.17
CA ILE A 137 -17.56 -12.49 -2.85
C ILE A 137 -16.42 -13.42 -3.21
N LEU A 138 -15.63 -13.03 -4.21
CA LEU A 138 -14.49 -13.82 -4.66
C LEU A 138 -13.38 -13.76 -3.61
N LYS A 139 -12.88 -14.94 -3.20
CA LYS A 139 -11.71 -15.05 -2.34
C LYS A 139 -10.51 -15.52 -3.15
N PRO A 140 -9.29 -15.05 -2.83
CA PRO A 140 -8.10 -15.58 -3.47
C PRO A 140 -7.96 -17.07 -3.16
N LYS A 141 -7.30 -17.79 -4.08
CA LYS A 141 -6.99 -19.20 -3.88
C LYS A 141 -6.19 -19.36 -2.58
N PRO A 142 -6.50 -20.39 -1.77
CA PRO A 142 -5.75 -20.60 -0.54
C PRO A 142 -4.29 -20.96 -0.88
N PRO A 143 -3.33 -20.66 0.01
CA PRO A 143 -1.93 -20.96 -0.25
C PRO A 143 -1.70 -22.44 -0.50
N GLU A 144 -0.71 -22.77 -1.34
CA GLU A 144 -0.30 -24.14 -1.62
C GLU A 144 0.27 -24.85 -0.38
N LEU A 145 0.35 -26.18 -0.42
CA LEU A 145 0.76 -26.99 0.73
C LEU A 145 2.14 -26.60 1.28
N LEU A 146 3.13 -26.39 0.40
CA LEU A 146 4.48 -25.99 0.80
C LEU A 146 4.47 -24.65 1.56
N VAL A 147 3.69 -23.67 1.07
CA VAL A 147 3.55 -22.36 1.71
C VAL A 147 2.89 -22.49 3.09
N ARG A 148 1.89 -23.37 3.23
CA ARG A 148 1.26 -23.64 4.53
C ARG A 148 2.24 -24.27 5.53
N LEU A 149 3.01 -25.27 5.11
CA LEU A 149 4.02 -25.90 5.95
C LEU A 149 5.09 -24.89 6.40
N LEU A 150 5.59 -24.09 5.47
CA LEU A 150 6.57 -23.04 5.76
C LEU A 150 5.99 -21.98 6.70
N THR A 151 4.71 -21.62 6.55
CA THR A 151 4.00 -20.72 7.47
C THR A 151 3.94 -21.28 8.89
N VAL A 152 3.63 -22.56 9.06
CA VAL A 152 3.61 -23.22 10.37
C VAL A 152 5.00 -23.22 10.99
N LEU A 153 6.03 -23.59 10.22
CA LEU A 153 7.42 -23.61 10.67
C LEU A 153 7.89 -22.21 11.11
N VAL A 154 7.68 -21.18 10.30
CA VAL A 154 8.06 -19.80 10.62
C VAL A 154 7.31 -19.29 11.85
N ARG A 155 6.01 -19.60 11.99
CA ARG A 155 5.24 -19.24 13.20
C ARG A 155 5.78 -19.96 14.45
N GLY A 156 6.13 -21.24 14.33
CA GLY A 156 6.74 -22.02 15.41
C GLY A 156 8.07 -21.43 15.85
N ILE A 157 8.98 -21.16 14.92
CA ILE A 157 10.27 -20.50 15.19
C ILE A 157 10.04 -19.14 15.87
N ARG A 158 9.10 -18.33 15.36
CA ARG A 158 8.80 -17.01 15.95
C ARG A 158 8.28 -17.12 17.38
N LEU A 159 7.46 -18.12 17.69
CA LEU A 159 6.96 -18.37 19.05
C LEU A 159 8.09 -18.79 20.00
N LEU A 160 9.00 -19.65 19.55
CA LEU A 160 10.16 -20.08 20.33
C LEU A 160 11.15 -18.93 20.60
N LEU A 161 11.38 -18.06 19.61
CA LEU A 161 12.34 -16.95 19.73
C LEU A 161 11.76 -15.70 20.40
N ARG A 162 10.42 -15.57 20.49
CA ARG A 162 9.73 -14.43 21.11
C ARG A 162 10.24 -14.05 22.51
N PRO A 163 10.37 -14.96 23.48
CA PRO A 163 10.85 -14.61 24.83
C PRO A 163 12.30 -14.12 24.82
N VAL A 164 13.17 -14.73 24.00
CA VAL A 164 14.58 -14.34 23.86
C VAL A 164 14.70 -12.93 23.28
N ILE A 165 13.95 -12.64 22.21
CA ILE A 165 13.94 -11.32 21.57
C ILE A 165 13.36 -10.26 22.51
N ALA A 166 12.31 -10.58 23.28
CA ALA A 166 11.73 -9.68 24.27
C ALA A 166 12.73 -9.34 25.39
N GLY A 167 13.45 -10.35 25.91
CA GLY A 167 14.49 -10.16 26.92
C GLY A 167 15.65 -9.27 26.44
N LEU A 168 16.16 -9.52 25.23
CA LEU A 168 17.22 -8.71 24.61
C LEU A 168 16.80 -7.25 24.37
N ARG A 169 15.52 -7.03 24.00
CA ARG A 169 14.97 -5.67 23.84
C ARG A 169 14.79 -4.95 25.17
N GLY A 170 14.45 -5.67 26.24
CA GLY A 170 14.39 -5.14 27.60
C GLY A 170 15.74 -4.64 28.10
N LEU A 171 16.79 -5.47 27.95
CA LEU A 171 18.18 -5.12 28.30
C LEU A 171 18.70 -3.89 27.55
N ARG A 172 18.42 -3.79 26.23
CA ARG A 172 18.79 -2.62 25.43
C ARG A 172 18.05 -1.33 25.82
N ARG A 173 16.86 -1.42 26.41
CA ARG A 173 16.13 -0.23 26.90
C ARG A 173 16.67 0.27 28.24
N GLN A 174 17.06 -0.63 29.14
CA GLN A 174 17.71 -0.26 30.41
C GLN A 174 19.05 0.46 30.17
N ASN A 175 19.88 -0.03 29.25
CA ASN A 175 21.17 0.61 28.91
C ASN A 175 21.06 1.95 28.15
N ARG A 176 19.86 2.40 27.77
CA ARG A 176 19.64 3.72 27.14
C ARG A 176 19.08 4.76 28.12
N GLN A 177 18.74 4.36 29.34
CA GLN A 177 18.18 5.23 30.39
C GLN A 177 19.16 5.44 31.56
N ALA A 178 20.36 4.85 31.49
CA ALA A 178 21.51 5.12 32.34
C ALA A 178 22.56 5.89 31.54
#